data_AF-A0A963UB19-F1
#
_entry.id   AF-A0A963UB19-F1
#
_cell.length_a   1.000
_cell.length_b   1.000
_cell.length_c   1.000
_cell.angle_alpha   90.00
_cell.angle_beta   90.00
_cell.angle_gamma   90.00
#
_symmetry.space_group_name_H-M   'P 1'
#
loop_
_entity.id
_entity.type
_entity.pdbx_description
1 polymer ?
#
loop_
_entity_poly.entity_id
_entity_poly.type
_entity_poly.pdbx_seq_one_letter_code
_entity_poly.pdbx_strand_id
1 'polypeptide(L)' 'LTMPSLGKTEIAVIEAGAGDIWVSPADTHREGDRLVSVVDLVPPAAKPFALDRSSVVVTVLGSGRAVQQAGCTG' A
#
# COMPACT_ATOMS: atom_id res chain seq x y z
N LEU A 1 1.34 -8.22 1.63
CA LEU A 1 1.45 -8.18 3.10
C LEU A 1 0.91 -9.50 3.65
N THR A 2 1.63 -10.18 4.54
CA THR A 2 1.06 -11.35 5.26
C THR A 2 0.40 -10.83 6.52
N MET A 3 -0.91 -10.99 6.62
CA MET A 3 -1.69 -10.46 7.73
C MET A 3 -3.01 -11.21 7.89
N PRO A 4 -3.57 -11.29 9.12
CA PRO A 4 -4.92 -11.80 9.32
C PRO A 4 -5.93 -11.03 8.45
N SER A 5 -6.98 -11.72 8.02
CA SER A 5 -8.10 -11.05 7.35
C SER A 5 -8.80 -10.09 8.32
N LEU A 6 -9.06 -8.87 7.86
CA LEU A 6 -9.85 -7.87 8.59
C LEU A 6 -11.34 -8.01 8.30
N GLY A 7 -11.74 -8.77 7.28
CA GLY A 7 -13.12 -9.04 6.93
C GLY A 7 -13.30 -9.37 5.45
N LYS A 8 -14.56 -9.32 5.00
CA LYS A 8 -14.93 -9.59 3.59
C LYS A 8 -14.47 -8.50 2.61
N THR A 9 -14.29 -7.28 3.11
CA THR A 9 -13.89 -6.13 2.30
C THR A 9 -12.72 -5.46 3.00
N GLU A 10 -11.65 -5.28 2.23
CA GLU A 10 -10.40 -4.72 2.69
C GLU A 10 -9.96 -3.67 1.67
N ILE A 11 -9.54 -2.51 2.18
CA ILE A 11 -9.04 -1.40 1.37
C ILE A 11 -7.62 -1.13 1.80
N ALA A 12 -6.68 -1.11 0.85
CA ALA A 12 -5.31 -0.69 1.11
C ALA A 12 -5.13 0.79 0.73
N VAL A 13 -4.53 1.53 1.66
CA VAL A 13 -4.04 2.90 1.45
C VAL A 13 -2.52 2.81 1.45
N ILE A 14 -1.89 3.35 0.40
CA ILE A 14 -0.43 3.28 0.21
C ILE A 14 0.11 4.70 0.10
N GLU A 15 1.06 5.02 0.96
CA GLU A 15 1.76 6.31 1.01
C GLU A 15 3.21 6.08 0.60
N ALA A 16 3.69 6.80 -0.42
CA ALA A 16 5.05 6.64 -0.94
C ALA A 16 6.14 7.34 -0.09
N GLY A 17 5.75 8.01 0.99
CA GLY A 17 6.62 8.74 1.90
C GLY A 17 6.99 10.16 1.43
N ALA A 18 7.42 10.33 0.18
CA ALA A 18 7.72 11.66 -0.38
C ALA A 18 6.43 12.42 -0.76
N GLY A 19 6.33 13.67 -0.31
CA GLY A 19 5.07 14.45 -0.31
C GLY A 19 4.44 14.77 -1.67
N ASP A 20 5.16 14.57 -2.78
CA ASP A 20 4.68 15.00 -4.10
C ASP A 20 4.50 13.83 -5.09
N ILE A 21 4.61 12.57 -4.64
CA ILE A 21 4.33 11.41 -5.49
C ILE A 21 2.83 11.16 -5.51
N TRP A 22 2.22 11.24 -6.69
CA TRP A 22 0.84 10.81 -6.88
C TRP A 22 0.75 9.28 -6.84
N VAL A 23 -0.21 8.76 -6.07
CA VAL A 23 -0.48 7.33 -5.91
C VAL A 23 -1.89 7.06 -6.42
N SER A 24 -2.04 6.08 -7.32
CA SER A 24 -3.36 5.66 -7.78
C SER A 24 -4.18 5.02 -6.66
N PRO A 25 -5.50 4.87 -6.83
CA PRO A 25 -6.26 3.90 -6.03
C PRO A 25 -5.62 2.51 -6.12
N ALA A 26 -5.70 1.75 -5.03
CA ALA A 26 -5.09 0.43 -4.95
C ALA A 26 -6.05 -0.67 -5.43
N ASP A 27 -5.63 -1.43 -6.44
CA ASP A 27 -6.27 -2.69 -6.79
C ASP A 27 -5.83 -3.75 -5.78
N THR A 28 -6.79 -4.25 -5.00
CA THR A 28 -6.50 -5.11 -3.84
C THR A 28 -7.25 -6.43 -3.93
N HIS A 29 -6.53 -7.53 -3.77
CA HIS A 29 -7.11 -8.88 -3.67
C HIS A 29 -6.36 -9.74 -2.65
N ARG A 30 -7.01 -10.81 -2.22
CA ARG A 30 -6.48 -11.73 -1.21
C ARG A 30 -6.07 -13.05 -1.84
N GLU A 31 -4.90 -13.53 -1.43
CA GLU A 31 -4.31 -14.82 -1.77
C GLU A 31 -4.01 -15.56 -0.46
N GLY A 32 -5.02 -16.27 0.07
CA GLY A 32 -4.90 -16.93 1.38
C GLY A 32 -4.65 -15.92 2.52
N ASP A 33 -3.50 -16.03 3.18
CA ASP A 33 -3.06 -15.14 4.27
C ASP A 33 -2.34 -13.86 3.76
N ARG A 34 -2.11 -13.75 2.45
CA ARG A 34 -1.55 -12.57 1.81
C ARG A 34 -2.63 -11.64 1.28
N LEU A 35 -2.50 -10.36 1.60
CA LEU A 35 -3.15 -9.28 0.88
C LEU A 35 -2.17 -8.72 -0.17
N VAL A 36 -2.59 -8.68 -1.41
CA VAL A 36 -1.85 -8.12 -2.55
C VAL A 36 -2.54 -6.84 -2.97
N SER A 37 -1.77 -5.75 -3.05
CA SER A 37 -2.26 -4.44 -3.48
C SER A 37 -1.29 -3.86 -4.48
N VAL A 38 -1.82 -3.32 -5.58
CA VAL A 38 -1.06 -2.75 -6.69
C VAL A 38 -1.49 -1.30 -6.90
N VAL A 39 -0.53 -0.40 -7.07
CA VAL A 39 -0.72 1.03 -7.36
C VAL A 39 0.28 1.49 -8.41
N ASP A 40 -0.11 2.53 -9.14
CA ASP A 40 0.82 3.33 -9.93
C ASP A 40 1.38 4.47 -9.09
N LEU A 41 2.69 4.73 -9.24
CA LEU A 41 3.40 5.83 -8.59
C LEU A 41 3.93 6.79 -9.66
N VAL A 42 3.49 8.04 -9.60
CA VAL A 42 3.87 9.08 -10.58
C VAL A 42 4.53 10.25 -9.85
N PRO A 43 5.85 10.48 -10.02
CA PRO A 43 6.50 11.64 -9.44
C PRO A 43 6.14 12.92 -10.22
N PRO A 44 6.35 14.12 -9.66
CA PRO A 44 5.98 15.38 -10.32
C PRO A 44 6.58 15.56 -11.72
N ALA A 45 7.80 15.05 -11.94
CA ALA A 45 8.50 15.17 -13.21
C ALA A 45 8.07 14.12 -14.26
N ALA A 46 7.20 13.16 -13.92
CA ALA A 46 6.79 12.04 -14.76
C ALA A 46 7.97 11.27 -15.40
N LYS A 47 9.09 11.16 -14.65
CA LYS A 47 10.30 10.44 -15.06
C LYS A 47 10.57 9.28 -14.11
N PRO A 48 11.36 8.27 -14.52
CA PRO A 48 11.84 7.24 -13.61
C PRO A 48 12.50 7.86 -12.38
N PHE A 49 12.25 7.28 -11.21
CA PHE A 49 12.79 7.73 -9.93
C PHE A 49 13.13 6.53 -9.05
N ALA A 50 14.04 6.73 -8.10
CA ALA A 50 14.31 5.74 -7.07
C ALA A 50 13.27 5.90 -5.94
N LEU A 51 12.54 4.82 -5.66
CA LEU A 51 11.63 4.78 -4.52
C LEU A 51 12.40 4.38 -3.25
N ASP A 52 12.34 5.22 -2.21
CA ASP A 52 12.75 4.81 -0.88
C ASP A 52 11.70 3.85 -0.30
N ARG A 53 12.00 2.54 -0.38
CA ARG A 53 11.09 1.49 0.10
C ARG A 53 10.94 1.49 1.63
N SER A 54 11.83 2.17 2.37
CA SER A 54 11.74 2.27 3.83
C SER A 54 10.72 3.32 4.28
N SER A 55 10.42 4.31 3.43
CA SER A 55 9.45 5.36 3.71
C SER A 55 8.02 5.02 3.31
N VAL A 56 7.79 3.88 2.65
CA VAL A 56 6.45 3.44 2.23
C VAL A 56 5.62 3.05 3.45
N VAL A 57 4.41 3.60 3.59
CA VAL A 57 3.45 3.18 4.60
C VAL A 57 2.26 2.53 3.90
N VAL A 58 1.87 1.34 4.36
CA VAL A 58 0.66 0.67 3.89
C VAL A 58 -0.30 0.51 5.06
N THR A 59 -1.50 1.07 4.92
CA THR A 59 -2.59 0.95 5.89
C THR A 59 -3.72 0.14 5.27
N VAL A 60 -4.06 -0.98 5.87
CA VAL A 60 -5.17 -1.84 5.45
C VAL A 60 -6.35 -1.61 6.39
N LEU A 61 -7.49 -1.25 5.82
CA LEU A 61 -8.74 -0.97 6.53
C LEU A 61 -9.77 -2.08 6.23
N GLY A 62 -10.46 -2.58 7.25
CA GLY A 62 -11.50 -3.59 7.07
C GLY A 62 -12.32 -3.84 8.34
N SER A 63 -13.64 -3.91 8.20
CA SER A 63 -14.61 -4.18 9.29
C SER A 63 -14.31 -3.41 10.60
N GLY A 64 -14.08 -2.10 10.50
CA GLY A 64 -13.83 -1.22 11.66
C GLY A 64 -12.45 -1.40 12.31
N ARG A 65 -11.54 -2.12 11.66
CA ARG A 65 -10.16 -2.36 12.13
C ARG A 65 -9.16 -1.84 11.10
N ALA A 66 -7.94 -1.58 11.56
CA ALA A 66 -6.83 -1.18 10.72
C ALA A 66 -5.56 -1.96 11.08
N VAL A 67 -4.75 -2.26 10.08
CA VAL A 67 -3.37 -2.74 10.23
C VAL A 67 -2.47 -1.81 9.43
N GLN A 68 -1.42 -1.31 10.05
CA GLN A 68 -0.45 -0.45 9.39
C GLN A 68 0.92 -1.12 9.38
N GLN A 69 1.58 -1.07 8.23
CA GLN A 69 2.96 -1.47 8.04
C GLN A 69 3.76 -0.28 7.52
N ALA A 70 4.85 0.05 8.20
CA ALA A 70 5.85 1.00 7.72
C ALA A 70 7.03 0.23 7.11
N GLY A 71 7.50 0.71 5.97
CA GLY A 71 8.54 0.10 5.15
C GLY A 71 8.08 -1.16 4.41
N CYS A 72 8.66 -1.37 3.23
CA CYS A 72 8.60 -2.67 2.56
C CYS A 72 9.72 -3.57 3.08
N THR A 73 9.36 -4.72 3.65
CA THR A 73 10.29 -5.67 4.29
C THR A 73 10.58 -6.92 3.46
N GLY A 74 10.12 -6.96 2.20
CA GLY A 74 10.26 -8.10 1.29
C GLY A 74 11.39 -7.96 0.29
#